data_AF-A0A940YM74-F1
#
_entry.id   AF-A0A940YM74-F1
#
_cell.length_a   1.000
_cell.length_b   1.000
_cell.length_c   1.000
_cell.angle_alpha   90.00
_cell.angle_beta   90.00
_cell.angle_gamma   90.00
#
_symmetry.space_group_name_H-M   'P 1'
#
loop_
_entity.id
_entity.type
_entity.pdbx_description
1 polymer ?
#
loop_
_entity_poly.entity_id
_entity_poly.type
_entity_poly.pdbx_seq_one_letter_code
_entity_poly.pdbx_strand_id
1 'polypeptide(L)'
;MKASELEMVPISEDSRARNNRADEFLFSFNRSQAKSIDAFLARRSEFSDLGKLAIAIQILKLEQPGVIYEGLAPGRWFSDLLHAMDAPWDQMNQNRISFVTFNYDRSLEFALSTALQYRHGKTPNEVEVLMKEFPIVHAYGQLGSLNPDDPSFVQYGAHSNPMDTRFLFRAMQGIQVIPEGRDGSDTFSEAQALISRADAICFLGFGFDETNVRRLGGESILGSGGETHFAASAFHLTKAETEKALRSICHNKWTSYYRDRMFNSDCANTLRESLILG
;
A
#
# COMPACT_ATOMS: atom_id res chain seq x y z
N MET A 1 33.29 13.28 44.57
CA MET A 1 33.50 12.01 43.84
C MET A 1 32.54 12.01 42.67
N LYS A 2 33.03 12.46 41.50
CA LYS A 2 33.49 11.63 40.38
C LYS A 2 32.37 10.76 39.79
N ALA A 3 31.88 11.23 38.65
CA ALA A 3 31.20 10.42 37.64
C ALA A 3 32.21 9.39 37.11
N SER A 4 32.23 8.20 37.71
CA SER A 4 33.00 7.07 37.22
C SER A 4 32.49 5.81 37.91
N GLU A 5 31.36 5.26 37.42
CA GLU A 5 30.95 3.86 37.63
C GLU A 5 29.61 3.55 36.91
N LEU A 6 29.45 4.07 35.69
CA LEU A 6 28.62 3.40 34.70
C LEU A 6 29.59 2.60 33.83
N GLU A 7 29.72 1.32 34.12
CA GLU A 7 30.45 0.37 33.29
C GLU A 7 29.91 0.49 31.86
N MET A 8 30.73 1.09 30.98
CA MET A 8 30.47 1.03 29.55
C MET A 8 30.69 -0.42 29.14
N VAL A 9 29.58 -1.14 29.01
CA VAL A 9 29.55 -2.46 28.37
C VAL A 9 30.27 -2.33 27.01
N PRO A 10 31.35 -3.09 26.75
CA PRO A 10 32.07 -2.97 25.50
C PRO A 10 31.16 -3.33 24.35
N ILE A 11 30.84 -2.34 23.51
CA ILE A 11 30.12 -2.54 22.26
C ILE A 11 31.03 -3.40 21.36
N SER A 12 30.58 -4.58 20.96
CA SER A 12 31.35 -5.47 20.09
C SER A 12 31.71 -4.78 18.76
N GLU A 13 32.82 -5.17 18.12
CA GLU A 13 33.24 -4.60 16.83
C GLU A 13 32.14 -4.72 15.76
N ASP A 14 31.38 -5.81 15.78
CA ASP A 14 30.21 -6.03 14.94
C ASP A 14 29.10 -5.00 15.22
N SER A 15 28.83 -4.68 16.49
CA SER A 15 27.88 -3.62 16.84
C SER A 15 28.36 -2.22 16.47
N ARG A 16 29.67 -1.94 16.50
CA ARG A 16 30.25 -0.67 16.00
C ARG A 16 30.14 -0.57 14.47
N ALA A 17 30.44 -1.65 13.75
CA ALA A 17 30.33 -1.69 12.29
C ALA A 17 28.87 -1.55 11.81
N ARG A 18 27.90 -2.17 12.52
CA ARG A 18 26.47 -2.01 12.25
C ARG A 18 25.97 -0.58 12.49
N ASN A 19 26.40 0.07 13.58
CA ASN A 19 26.06 1.47 13.86
C ASN A 19 26.57 2.38 12.73
N ASN A 20 27.79 2.14 12.24
CA ASN A 20 28.35 2.90 11.12
C ASN A 20 27.53 2.77 9.83
N ARG A 21 27.03 1.56 9.50
CA ARG A 21 26.22 1.34 8.28
C ARG A 21 24.81 1.92 8.37
N ALA A 22 24.19 1.89 9.55
CA ALA A 22 22.90 2.54 9.77
C ALA A 22 23.00 4.07 9.70
N ASP A 23 24.06 4.65 10.27
CA ASP A 23 24.34 6.08 10.17
C ASP A 23 24.61 6.51 8.72
N GLU A 24 25.38 5.71 7.98
CA GLU A 24 25.65 5.93 6.55
C GLU A 24 24.36 5.88 5.72
N PHE A 25 23.47 4.92 6.00
CA PHE A 25 22.17 4.82 5.36
C PHE A 25 21.33 6.08 5.61
N LEU A 26 21.15 6.49 6.87
CA LEU A 26 20.36 7.67 7.24
C LEU A 26 20.93 8.94 6.62
N PHE A 27 22.26 9.10 6.70
CA PHE A 27 22.95 10.23 6.10
C PHE A 27 22.77 10.28 4.57
N SER A 28 22.95 9.14 3.90
CA SER A 28 22.80 9.02 2.44
C SER A 28 21.36 9.26 2.01
N PHE A 29 20.38 8.66 2.69
CA PHE A 29 18.97 8.81 2.36
C PHE A 29 18.51 10.26 2.51
N ASN A 30 18.79 10.89 3.66
CA ASN A 30 18.40 12.28 3.94
C ASN A 30 18.99 13.28 2.94
N ARG A 31 20.17 13.00 2.37
CA ARG A 31 20.83 13.87 1.40
C ARG A 31 20.57 13.51 -0.06
N SER A 32 19.97 12.35 -0.32
CA SER A 32 19.74 11.85 -1.68
C SER A 32 18.72 12.65 -2.48
N GLN A 33 17.85 13.42 -1.80
CA GLN A 33 16.66 14.06 -2.39
C GLN A 33 15.76 13.05 -3.14
N ALA A 34 15.83 11.76 -2.80
CA ALA A 34 14.93 10.76 -3.34
C ALA A 34 13.49 11.06 -2.89
N LYS A 35 12.54 10.90 -3.82
CA LYS A 35 11.12 11.17 -3.56
C LYS A 35 10.48 10.19 -2.57
N SER A 36 11.05 8.99 -2.45
CA SER A 36 10.62 7.95 -1.52
C SER A 36 11.81 7.06 -1.15
N ILE A 37 11.62 6.26 -0.10
CA ILE A 37 12.61 5.26 0.29
C ILE A 37 12.78 4.20 -0.81
N ASP A 38 11.73 3.80 -1.51
CA ASP A 38 11.82 2.86 -2.63
C ASP A 38 12.66 3.42 -3.78
N ALA A 39 12.46 4.69 -4.14
CA ALA A 39 13.24 5.36 -5.18
C ALA A 39 14.72 5.51 -4.80
N PHE A 40 15.02 5.60 -3.50
CA PHE A 40 16.38 5.59 -2.99
C PHE A 40 17.00 4.19 -3.09
N LEU A 41 16.32 3.17 -2.54
CA LEU A 41 16.78 1.78 -2.53
C LEU A 41 16.88 1.20 -3.94
N ALA A 42 16.09 1.71 -4.89
CA ALA A 42 16.21 1.39 -6.31
C ALA A 42 17.61 1.68 -6.88
N ARG A 43 18.28 2.71 -6.36
CA ARG A 43 19.61 3.14 -6.82
C ARG A 43 20.73 2.72 -5.87
N ARG A 44 20.40 2.44 -4.61
CA ARG A 44 21.34 2.14 -3.52
C ARG A 44 20.94 0.82 -2.84
N SER A 45 20.94 -0.26 -3.62
CA SER A 45 20.50 -1.59 -3.16
C SER A 45 21.40 -2.17 -2.05
N GLU A 46 22.60 -1.62 -1.85
CA GLU A 46 23.43 -1.96 -0.69
C GLU A 46 22.78 -1.59 0.66
N PHE A 47 21.72 -0.76 0.65
CA PHE A 47 20.94 -0.41 1.83
C PHE A 47 19.59 -1.12 1.92
N SER A 48 19.27 -2.07 1.01
CA SER A 48 17.94 -2.72 0.95
C SER A 48 17.48 -3.27 2.30
N ASP A 49 18.31 -4.05 3.00
CA ASP A 49 17.93 -4.64 4.29
C ASP A 49 17.62 -3.58 5.35
N LEU A 50 18.45 -2.53 5.43
CA LEU A 50 18.25 -1.42 6.37
C LEU A 50 17.00 -0.62 6.03
N GLY A 51 16.75 -0.41 4.73
CA GLY A 51 15.57 0.28 4.24
C GLY A 51 14.28 -0.50 4.54
N LYS A 52 14.26 -1.80 4.24
CA LYS A 52 13.13 -2.69 4.58
C LYS A 52 12.88 -2.75 6.07
N LEU A 53 13.94 -2.87 6.87
CA LEU A 53 13.84 -2.84 8.32
C LEU A 53 13.22 -1.52 8.81
N ALA A 54 13.66 -0.39 8.26
CA ALA A 54 13.12 0.91 8.59
C ALA A 54 11.62 1.03 8.22
N ILE A 55 11.22 0.59 7.02
CA ILE A 55 9.82 0.55 6.58
C ILE A 55 8.99 -0.31 7.54
N ALA A 56 9.42 -1.55 7.79
CA ALA A 56 8.71 -2.50 8.65
C ALA A 56 8.52 -1.94 10.07
N ILE A 57 9.57 -1.36 10.67
CA ILE A 57 9.48 -0.72 11.99
C ILE A 57 8.44 0.39 12.00
N GLN A 58 8.44 1.28 10.99
CA GLN A 58 7.53 2.42 10.97
C GLN A 58 6.08 1.99 10.74
N ILE A 59 5.85 1.06 9.82
CA ILE A 59 4.49 0.60 9.52
C ILE A 59 3.91 -0.19 10.70
N LEU A 60 4.68 -1.10 11.30
CA LEU A 60 4.22 -1.84 12.49
C LEU A 60 3.81 -0.92 13.64
N LYS A 61 4.49 0.23 13.81
CA LYS A 61 4.13 1.27 14.80
C LYS A 61 2.79 1.94 14.50
N LEU A 62 2.48 2.10 13.22
CA LEU A 62 1.30 2.81 12.73
C LEU A 62 0.08 1.90 12.55
N GLU A 63 0.27 0.58 12.41
CA GLU A 63 -0.82 -0.42 12.36
C GLU A 63 -1.51 -0.52 13.73
N GLN A 64 -2.33 0.47 14.07
CA GLN A 64 -3.08 0.50 15.32
C GLN A 64 -4.55 0.25 15.03
N PRO A 65 -5.18 -0.81 15.60
CA PRO A 65 -6.59 -1.10 15.37
C PRO A 65 -7.51 0.10 15.60
N GLY A 66 -7.22 0.92 16.62
CA GLY A 66 -7.98 2.14 16.92
C GLY A 66 -8.01 3.15 15.76
N VAL A 67 -6.88 3.36 15.08
CA VAL A 67 -6.79 4.27 13.92
C VAL A 67 -7.65 3.75 12.76
N ILE A 68 -7.71 2.43 12.56
CA ILE A 68 -8.58 1.84 11.54
C ILE A 68 -10.05 2.06 11.89
N TYR A 69 -10.44 1.90 13.15
CA TYR A 69 -11.81 2.15 13.56
C TYR A 69 -12.23 3.62 13.36
N GLU A 70 -11.32 4.58 13.57
CA GLU A 70 -11.55 5.98 13.20
C GLU A 70 -11.66 6.17 11.69
N GLY A 71 -10.85 5.43 10.90
CA GLY A 71 -10.93 5.37 9.45
C GLY A 71 -12.24 4.79 8.91
N LEU A 72 -12.94 3.98 9.71
CA LEU A 72 -14.25 3.42 9.40
C LEU A 72 -15.41 4.36 9.77
N ALA A 73 -15.14 5.52 10.37
CA ALA A 73 -16.17 6.50 10.71
C ALA A 73 -16.86 7.06 9.44
N PRO A 74 -18.15 7.45 9.54
CA PRO A 74 -18.85 8.12 8.44
C PRO A 74 -18.07 9.33 7.94
N GLY A 75 -18.03 9.54 6.64
CA GLY A 75 -17.26 10.62 6.05
C GLY A 75 -15.83 10.25 5.64
N ARG A 76 -15.36 9.04 5.95
CA ARG A 76 -14.06 8.51 5.51
C ARG A 76 -14.19 7.57 4.31
N TRP A 77 -13.13 7.48 3.50
CA TRP A 77 -13.14 6.70 2.26
C TRP A 77 -13.33 5.20 2.49
N PHE A 78 -12.80 4.63 3.59
CA PHE A 78 -13.05 3.22 3.93
C PHE A 78 -14.53 2.96 4.22
N SER A 79 -15.19 3.87 4.93
CA SER A 79 -16.63 3.78 5.15
C SER A 79 -17.38 3.78 3.82
N ASP A 80 -17.11 4.75 2.93
CA ASP A 80 -17.79 4.84 1.63
C ASP A 80 -17.58 3.58 0.78
N LEU A 81 -16.34 3.06 0.74
CA LEU A 81 -16.01 1.80 0.07
C LEU A 81 -16.82 0.63 0.62
N LEU A 82 -16.86 0.47 1.95
CA LEU A 82 -17.59 -0.62 2.60
C LEU A 82 -19.11 -0.54 2.40
N HIS A 83 -19.67 0.66 2.24
CA HIS A 83 -21.09 0.81 1.90
C HIS A 83 -21.36 0.40 0.45
N ALA A 84 -20.47 0.77 -0.48
CA ALA A 84 -20.59 0.34 -1.87
C ALA A 84 -20.39 -1.18 -2.05
N MET A 85 -19.60 -1.79 -1.18
CA MET A 85 -19.38 -3.24 -1.17
C MET A 85 -20.48 -4.05 -0.48
N ASP A 86 -21.46 -3.40 0.14
CA ASP A 86 -22.44 -4.07 0.99
C ASP A 86 -23.30 -5.06 0.21
N ALA A 87 -23.33 -6.30 0.68
CA ALA A 87 -24.16 -7.36 0.14
C ALA A 87 -24.51 -8.37 1.26
N PRO A 88 -25.56 -9.20 1.08
CA PRO A 88 -25.76 -10.37 1.92
C PRO A 88 -24.49 -11.25 1.97
N TRP A 89 -24.24 -11.88 3.12
CA TRP A 89 -23.01 -12.67 3.34
C TRP A 89 -22.75 -13.71 2.24
N ASP A 90 -23.81 -14.40 1.81
CA ASP A 90 -23.79 -15.44 0.76
C ASP A 90 -23.54 -14.88 -0.66
N GLN A 91 -23.53 -13.56 -0.81
CA GLN A 91 -23.30 -12.85 -2.07
C GLN A 91 -22.03 -11.99 -2.02
N MET A 92 -21.33 -11.91 -0.88
CA MET A 92 -20.15 -11.05 -0.74
C MET A 92 -19.03 -11.40 -1.73
N ASN A 93 -18.90 -12.67 -2.10
CA ASN A 93 -17.91 -13.12 -3.08
C ASN A 93 -18.27 -12.78 -4.54
N GLN A 94 -19.49 -12.28 -4.78
CA GLN A 94 -19.94 -11.80 -6.08
C GLN A 94 -19.58 -10.32 -6.29
N ASN A 95 -18.98 -9.68 -5.28
CA ASN A 95 -18.50 -8.32 -5.37
C ASN A 95 -17.43 -8.21 -6.47
N ARG A 96 -17.54 -7.18 -7.31
CA ARG A 96 -16.70 -7.00 -8.51
C ARG A 96 -15.54 -6.03 -8.29
N ILE A 97 -15.31 -5.61 -7.05
CA ILE A 97 -14.20 -4.71 -6.70
C ILE A 97 -12.93 -5.52 -6.50
N SER A 98 -11.83 -4.98 -7.00
CA SER A 98 -10.49 -5.52 -6.79
C SER A 98 -9.53 -4.39 -6.47
N PHE A 99 -8.47 -4.69 -5.73
CA PHE A 99 -7.54 -3.71 -5.22
C PHE A 99 -6.13 -3.99 -5.73
N VAL A 100 -5.48 -2.94 -6.21
CA VAL A 100 -4.04 -2.94 -6.48
C VAL A 100 -3.44 -1.83 -5.61
N THR A 101 -2.55 -2.20 -4.70
CA THR A 101 -1.94 -1.26 -3.75
C THR A 101 -0.43 -1.29 -3.83
N PHE A 102 0.17 -0.11 -3.66
CA PHE A 102 1.62 0.06 -3.51
C PHE A 102 2.02 0.23 -2.04
N ASN A 103 1.05 0.24 -1.14
CA ASN A 103 1.30 0.33 0.30
C ASN A 103 1.71 -1.05 0.83
N TYR A 104 2.67 -1.04 1.74
CA TYR A 104 3.13 -2.25 2.44
C TYR A 104 2.26 -2.59 3.66
N ASP A 105 1.50 -1.61 4.18
CA ASP A 105 0.59 -1.81 5.30
C ASP A 105 -0.63 -2.62 4.87
N ARG A 106 -1.29 -3.21 5.88
CA ARG A 106 -2.42 -4.13 5.68
C ARG A 106 -3.72 -3.53 6.20
N SER A 107 -3.79 -2.19 6.22
CA SER A 107 -4.92 -1.45 6.78
C SER A 107 -6.22 -1.78 6.06
N LEU A 108 -6.16 -1.96 4.74
CA LEU A 108 -7.31 -2.30 3.91
C LEU A 108 -7.87 -3.67 4.29
N GLU A 109 -7.03 -4.71 4.32
CA GLU A 109 -7.44 -6.07 4.62
C GLU A 109 -7.95 -6.18 6.06
N PHE A 110 -7.28 -5.50 6.99
CA PHE A 110 -7.72 -5.46 8.39
C PHE A 110 -9.07 -4.73 8.54
N ALA A 111 -9.26 -3.60 7.86
CA ALA A 111 -10.51 -2.85 7.88
C ALA A 111 -11.68 -3.65 7.25
N LEU A 112 -11.46 -4.25 6.08
CA LEU A 112 -12.44 -5.10 5.40
C LEU A 112 -12.81 -6.31 6.27
N SER A 113 -11.81 -7.04 6.77
CA SER A 113 -12.05 -8.22 7.61
C SER A 113 -12.84 -7.88 8.87
N THR A 114 -12.44 -6.80 9.55
CA THR A 114 -13.16 -6.30 10.73
C THR A 114 -14.61 -5.96 10.38
N ALA A 115 -14.82 -5.14 9.35
CA ALA A 115 -16.15 -4.69 8.98
C ALA A 115 -17.07 -5.86 8.61
N LEU A 116 -16.59 -6.81 7.80
CA LEU A 116 -17.35 -7.99 7.40
C LEU A 116 -17.68 -8.89 8.59
N GLN A 117 -16.73 -9.08 9.51
CA GLN A 117 -16.92 -9.86 10.73
C GLN A 117 -18.11 -9.34 11.54
N TYR A 118 -18.07 -8.04 11.89
CA TYR A 118 -19.07 -7.45 12.78
C TYR A 118 -20.39 -7.12 12.07
N ARG A 119 -20.36 -6.80 10.78
CA ARG A 119 -21.58 -6.54 9.99
C ARG A 119 -22.43 -7.80 9.80
N HIS A 120 -21.79 -8.95 9.56
CA HIS A 120 -22.48 -10.20 9.28
C HIS A 120 -22.50 -11.18 10.45
N GLY A 121 -21.92 -10.82 11.61
CA GLY A 121 -21.86 -11.69 12.79
C GLY A 121 -21.06 -12.97 12.55
N LYS A 122 -19.97 -12.87 11.78
CA LYS A 122 -19.16 -14.00 11.34
C LYS A 122 -17.94 -14.24 12.19
N THR A 123 -17.43 -15.47 12.17
CA THR A 123 -16.17 -15.80 12.84
C THR A 123 -14.97 -15.31 12.03
N PRO A 124 -13.81 -15.07 12.66
CA PRO A 124 -12.59 -14.70 11.94
C PRO A 124 -12.23 -15.68 10.81
N ASN A 125 -12.41 -16.98 11.04
CA ASN A 125 -12.14 -18.02 10.04
C ASN A 125 -13.09 -17.95 8.84
N GLU A 126 -14.39 -17.71 9.04
CA GLU A 126 -15.34 -17.50 7.94
C GLU A 126 -14.97 -16.29 7.09
N VAL A 127 -14.57 -15.19 7.73
CA VAL A 127 -14.12 -13.97 7.05
C VAL A 127 -12.83 -14.21 6.29
N GLU A 128 -11.88 -14.93 6.87
CA GLU A 128 -10.62 -15.23 6.20
C GLU A 128 -10.81 -16.07 4.93
N VAL A 129 -11.70 -17.05 4.96
CA VAL A 129 -12.07 -17.84 3.77
C VAL A 129 -12.60 -16.93 2.67
N LEU A 130 -13.50 -16.01 3.01
CA LEU A 130 -14.04 -15.02 2.07
C LEU A 130 -12.95 -14.04 1.58
N MET A 131 -12.06 -13.58 2.45
CA MET A 131 -10.97 -12.65 2.11
C MET A 131 -9.99 -13.23 1.08
N LYS A 132 -9.83 -14.55 1.02
CA LYS A 132 -9.04 -15.22 -0.04
C LYS A 132 -9.67 -15.11 -1.42
N GLU A 133 -10.97 -14.85 -1.50
CA GLU A 133 -11.69 -14.66 -2.78
C GLU A 133 -11.65 -13.21 -3.27
N PHE A 134 -11.30 -12.25 -2.39
CA PHE A 134 -11.14 -10.84 -2.75
C PHE A 134 -9.76 -10.57 -3.36
N PRO A 135 -9.68 -10.07 -4.62
CA PRO A 135 -8.39 -9.78 -5.23
C PRO A 135 -7.79 -8.51 -4.61
N ILE A 136 -6.74 -8.68 -3.78
CA ILE A 136 -5.94 -7.58 -3.21
C ILE A 136 -4.47 -7.84 -3.56
N VAL A 137 -3.98 -7.10 -4.55
CA VAL A 137 -2.61 -7.24 -5.05
C VAL A 137 -1.72 -6.17 -4.45
N HIS A 138 -0.75 -6.57 -3.65
CA HIS A 138 0.32 -5.70 -3.18
C HIS A 138 1.48 -5.70 -4.18
N ALA A 139 1.61 -4.63 -4.95
CA ALA A 139 2.58 -4.50 -6.03
C ALA A 139 4.03 -4.79 -5.57
N TYR A 140 4.36 -4.39 -4.35
CA TYR A 140 5.68 -4.53 -3.72
C TYR A 140 5.67 -5.45 -2.50
N GLY A 141 4.65 -6.31 -2.37
CA GLY A 141 4.46 -7.12 -1.17
C GLY A 141 3.97 -6.29 0.02
N GLN A 142 3.97 -6.91 1.20
CA GLN A 142 3.32 -6.42 2.41
C GLN A 142 4.04 -6.93 3.65
N LEU A 143 3.70 -6.44 4.84
CA LEU A 143 4.32 -6.90 6.10
C LEU A 143 4.08 -8.39 6.43
N GLY A 144 3.27 -9.11 5.68
CA GLY A 144 2.98 -10.53 5.89
C GLY A 144 1.52 -10.80 6.15
N SER A 145 1.13 -12.07 6.18
CA SER A 145 -0.29 -12.44 6.28
C SER A 145 -0.93 -12.02 7.62
N LEU A 146 -2.22 -11.68 7.57
CA LEU A 146 -3.06 -11.50 8.76
C LEU A 146 -3.65 -12.82 9.28
N ASN A 147 -3.55 -13.91 8.52
CA ASN A 147 -3.98 -15.23 8.95
C ASN A 147 -2.95 -15.84 9.93
N PRO A 148 -3.33 -16.17 11.19
CA PRO A 148 -2.47 -16.83 12.16
C PRO A 148 -1.86 -18.17 11.72
N ASP A 149 -2.52 -18.90 10.81
CA ASP A 149 -2.07 -20.20 10.29
C ASP A 149 -1.06 -20.08 9.12
N ASP A 150 -0.85 -18.86 8.61
CA ASP A 150 0.10 -18.62 7.52
C ASP A 150 1.55 -18.55 8.04
N PRO A 151 2.53 -19.20 7.37
CA PRO A 151 3.94 -19.11 7.77
C PRO A 151 4.50 -17.67 7.83
N SER A 152 3.95 -16.78 7.02
CA SER A 152 4.27 -15.35 6.96
C SER A 152 3.49 -14.49 7.95
N PHE A 153 2.72 -15.10 8.88
CA PHE A 153 1.86 -14.38 9.82
C PHE A 153 2.61 -13.31 10.59
N VAL A 154 2.05 -12.10 10.54
CA VAL A 154 2.44 -10.96 11.35
C VAL A 154 1.20 -10.36 11.98
N GLN A 155 1.13 -10.34 13.31
CA GLN A 155 -0.02 -9.78 14.02
C GLN A 155 -0.21 -8.28 13.68
N TYR A 156 -1.43 -7.86 13.34
CA TYR A 156 -1.74 -6.44 13.19
C TYR A 156 -1.61 -5.72 14.53
N GLY A 157 -0.87 -4.61 14.56
CA GLY A 157 -0.54 -3.92 15.82
C GLY A 157 0.45 -4.65 16.71
N ALA A 158 1.29 -5.52 16.14
CA ALA A 158 2.37 -6.19 16.85
C ALA A 158 3.33 -5.22 17.59
N HIS A 159 3.39 -3.93 17.21
CA HIS A 159 4.26 -2.96 17.88
C HIS A 159 3.97 -2.78 19.37
N SER A 160 2.74 -3.05 19.83
CA SER A 160 2.39 -3.02 21.25
C SER A 160 3.18 -4.05 22.07
N ASN A 161 3.81 -5.03 21.43
CA ASN A 161 4.74 -5.97 22.05
C ASN A 161 6.17 -5.78 21.48
N PRO A 162 6.95 -4.81 22.00
CA PRO A 162 8.27 -4.45 21.47
C PRO A 162 9.33 -5.57 21.57
N MET A 163 9.01 -6.72 22.15
CA MET A 163 9.91 -7.87 22.29
C MET A 163 9.77 -8.93 21.20
N ASP A 164 8.75 -8.91 20.34
CA ASP A 164 8.61 -9.94 19.29
C ASP A 164 9.35 -9.56 18.00
N THR A 165 10.67 -9.73 18.03
CA THR A 165 11.55 -9.53 16.87
C THR A 165 11.22 -10.46 15.70
N ARG A 166 10.47 -11.55 15.91
CA ARG A 166 10.06 -12.48 14.85
C ARG A 166 9.09 -11.81 13.88
N PHE A 167 8.14 -11.04 14.40
CA PHE A 167 7.20 -10.29 13.55
C PHE A 167 7.91 -9.23 12.74
N LEU A 168 8.89 -8.53 13.32
CA LEU A 168 9.69 -7.58 12.58
C LEU A 168 10.48 -8.25 11.45
N PHE A 169 11.09 -9.40 11.72
CA PHE A 169 11.86 -10.13 10.71
C PHE A 169 10.98 -10.62 9.57
N ARG A 170 9.80 -11.20 9.88
CA ARG A 170 8.81 -11.60 8.87
C ARG A 170 8.31 -10.41 8.05
N ALA A 171 8.01 -9.30 8.71
CA ALA A 171 7.58 -8.07 8.05
C ALA A 171 8.63 -7.53 7.09
N MET A 172 9.89 -7.54 7.48
CA MET A 172 11.01 -7.18 6.61
C MET A 172 11.10 -8.09 5.37
N GLN A 173 10.86 -9.40 5.53
CA GLN A 173 10.91 -10.37 4.40
C GLN A 173 9.75 -10.20 3.41
N GLY A 174 8.58 -9.75 3.88
CA GLY A 174 7.42 -9.53 3.00
C GLY A 174 7.51 -8.26 2.15
N ILE A 175 8.41 -7.33 2.48
CA ILE A 175 8.66 -6.10 1.71
C ILE A 175 9.60 -6.40 0.53
N GLN A 176 9.14 -6.08 -0.67
CA GLN A 176 9.92 -6.18 -1.91
C GLN A 176 10.20 -4.79 -2.48
N VAL A 177 11.45 -4.35 -2.41
CA VAL A 177 11.82 -3.03 -2.95
C VAL A 177 11.96 -3.08 -4.48
N ILE A 178 11.90 -1.92 -5.14
CA ILE A 178 11.86 -1.79 -6.62
C ILE A 178 12.87 -2.68 -7.39
N PRO A 179 14.15 -2.84 -6.98
CA PRO A 179 15.11 -3.73 -7.65
C PRO A 179 14.75 -5.23 -7.57
N GLU A 180 14.01 -5.61 -6.55
CA GLU A 180 13.63 -7.01 -6.26
C GLU A 180 12.32 -7.37 -6.96
N GLY A 181 11.38 -6.42 -7.03
CA GLY A 181 10.20 -6.49 -7.88
C GLY A 181 10.57 -6.28 -9.35
N ARG A 182 11.24 -7.25 -9.96
CA ARG A 182 11.61 -7.23 -11.38
C ARG A 182 10.37 -7.04 -12.26
N ASP A 183 10.54 -6.43 -13.42
CA ASP A 183 9.49 -6.34 -14.42
C ASP A 183 9.05 -7.77 -14.80
N GLY A 184 7.78 -8.10 -14.56
CA GLY A 184 7.24 -9.46 -14.76
C GLY A 184 7.16 -10.34 -13.50
N SER A 185 7.18 -9.77 -12.29
CA SER A 185 6.71 -10.52 -11.11
C SER A 185 5.23 -10.90 -11.27
N ASP A 186 4.84 -12.04 -10.69
CA ASP A 186 3.46 -12.54 -10.72
C ASP A 186 2.47 -11.47 -10.25
N THR A 187 2.86 -10.63 -9.26
CA THR A 187 2.04 -9.53 -8.74
C THR A 187 1.75 -8.43 -9.76
N PHE A 188 2.73 -8.00 -10.57
CA PHE A 188 2.48 -6.97 -11.59
C PHE A 188 1.67 -7.51 -12.75
N SER A 189 1.89 -8.77 -13.13
CA SER A 189 1.06 -9.44 -14.14
C SER A 189 -0.38 -9.59 -13.67
N GLU A 190 -0.60 -9.93 -12.40
CA GLU A 190 -1.94 -10.00 -11.80
C GLU A 190 -2.61 -8.63 -11.74
N ALA A 191 -1.88 -7.59 -11.31
CA ALA A 191 -2.37 -6.21 -11.31
C ALA A 191 -2.77 -5.74 -12.72
N GLN A 192 -1.94 -6.00 -13.72
CA GLN A 192 -2.24 -5.69 -15.13
C GLN A 192 -3.46 -6.48 -15.64
N ALA A 193 -3.60 -7.74 -15.23
CA ALA A 193 -4.77 -8.55 -15.58
C ALA A 193 -6.06 -8.04 -14.92
N LEU A 194 -5.99 -7.51 -13.69
CA LEU A 194 -7.11 -6.83 -13.04
C LEU A 194 -7.48 -5.52 -13.73
N ILE A 195 -6.49 -4.69 -14.04
CA ILE A 195 -6.68 -3.40 -14.71
C ILE A 195 -7.28 -3.60 -16.12
N SER A 196 -6.75 -4.53 -16.90
CA SER A 196 -7.19 -4.72 -18.30
C SER A 196 -8.61 -5.25 -18.45
N ARG A 197 -9.17 -5.90 -17.43
CA ARG A 197 -10.57 -6.41 -17.43
C ARG A 197 -11.56 -5.49 -16.72
N ALA A 198 -11.10 -4.38 -16.16
CA ALA A 198 -11.93 -3.51 -15.35
C ALA A 198 -12.80 -2.60 -16.24
N ASP A 199 -14.11 -2.58 -15.98
CA ASP A 199 -15.02 -1.62 -16.60
C ASP A 199 -14.81 -0.20 -16.04
N ALA A 200 -14.34 -0.11 -14.79
CA ALA A 200 -14.06 1.12 -14.08
C ALA A 200 -12.73 1.06 -13.32
N ILE A 201 -11.94 2.13 -13.38
CA ILE A 201 -10.64 2.26 -12.71
C ILE A 201 -10.64 3.52 -11.85
N CYS A 202 -10.35 3.37 -10.56
CA CYS A 202 -10.21 4.47 -9.61
C CYS A 202 -8.80 4.53 -9.00
N PHE A 203 -8.14 5.67 -9.08
CA PHE A 203 -6.87 5.93 -8.38
C PHE A 203 -7.10 6.77 -7.13
N LEU A 204 -6.76 6.24 -5.96
CA LEU A 204 -6.89 6.92 -4.67
C LEU A 204 -5.51 7.09 -4.03
N GLY A 205 -5.13 8.33 -3.70
CA GLY A 205 -3.85 8.63 -3.03
C GLY A 205 -2.61 8.25 -3.85
N PHE A 206 -2.73 8.16 -5.17
CA PHE A 206 -1.67 7.67 -6.05
C PHE A 206 -0.84 8.81 -6.65
N GLY A 207 0.48 8.75 -6.48
CA GLY A 207 1.39 9.82 -6.91
C GLY A 207 1.79 9.82 -8.39
N PHE A 208 1.31 8.87 -9.19
CA PHE A 208 1.62 8.73 -10.62
C PHE A 208 3.14 8.76 -10.94
N ASP A 209 3.96 8.10 -10.11
CA ASP A 209 5.36 7.90 -10.44
C ASP A 209 5.48 7.08 -11.73
N GLU A 210 6.37 7.52 -12.62
CA GLU A 210 6.54 6.95 -13.97
C GLU A 210 6.88 5.45 -13.92
N THR A 211 7.64 5.01 -12.91
CA THR A 211 8.01 3.59 -12.74
C THR A 211 6.78 2.76 -12.38
N ASN A 212 5.99 3.23 -11.42
CA ASN A 212 4.78 2.52 -10.99
C ASN A 212 3.74 2.48 -12.10
N VAL A 213 3.53 3.61 -12.79
CA VAL A 213 2.59 3.69 -13.92
C VAL A 213 3.00 2.74 -15.04
N ARG A 214 4.28 2.76 -15.45
CA ARG A 214 4.79 1.83 -16.47
C ARG A 214 4.57 0.37 -16.09
N ARG A 215 4.81 0.01 -14.82
CA ARG A 215 4.61 -1.36 -14.32
C ARG A 215 3.14 -1.78 -14.29
N LEU A 216 2.20 -0.85 -14.21
CA LEU A 216 0.77 -1.15 -14.32
C LEU A 216 0.24 -1.22 -15.77
N GLY A 217 1.08 -0.93 -16.76
CA GLY A 217 0.70 -0.91 -18.18
C GLY A 217 0.81 0.45 -18.86
N GLY A 218 1.20 1.50 -18.12
CA GLY A 218 1.47 2.83 -18.66
C GLY A 218 0.27 3.39 -19.42
N GLU A 219 0.54 3.90 -20.62
CA GLU A 219 -0.43 4.57 -21.45
C GLU A 219 -1.62 3.69 -21.90
N SER A 220 -1.54 2.38 -21.67
CA SER A 220 -2.60 1.41 -21.99
C SER A 220 -3.60 1.21 -20.85
N ILE A 221 -3.36 1.76 -19.65
CA ILE A 221 -4.22 1.58 -18.47
C ILE A 221 -5.68 1.98 -18.76
N LEU A 222 -5.91 3.12 -19.42
CA LEU A 222 -7.26 3.58 -19.78
C LEU A 222 -7.72 3.10 -21.17
N GLY A 223 -7.04 2.11 -21.74
CA GLY A 223 -7.39 1.48 -23.01
C GLY A 223 -7.23 2.39 -24.25
N SER A 224 -7.21 1.76 -25.42
CA SER A 224 -7.16 2.43 -26.73
C SER A 224 -8.48 2.33 -27.52
N GLY A 225 -9.46 1.56 -27.03
CA GLY A 225 -10.64 1.12 -27.80
C GLY A 225 -12.04 1.31 -27.21
N GLY A 226 -12.19 1.69 -25.93
CA GLY A 226 -13.49 1.90 -25.26
C GLY A 226 -13.45 2.94 -24.15
N GLU A 227 -14.61 3.43 -23.69
CA GLU A 227 -14.73 4.36 -22.55
C GLU A 227 -14.63 3.58 -21.23
N THR A 228 -13.42 3.40 -20.71
CA THR A 228 -13.23 2.91 -19.34
C THR A 228 -13.70 3.99 -18.37
N HIS A 229 -14.62 3.67 -17.47
CA HIS A 229 -15.01 4.63 -16.44
C HIS A 229 -13.81 4.92 -15.55
N PHE A 230 -13.52 6.19 -15.33
CA PHE A 230 -12.27 6.61 -14.69
C PHE A 230 -12.54 7.59 -13.57
N ALA A 231 -11.78 7.53 -12.48
CA ALA A 231 -11.68 8.60 -11.50
C ALA A 231 -10.30 8.58 -10.85
N ALA A 232 -9.78 9.74 -10.48
CA ALA A 232 -8.55 9.80 -9.72
C ALA A 232 -8.54 10.98 -8.74
N SER A 233 -8.03 10.74 -7.53
CA SER A 233 -7.69 11.82 -6.62
C SER A 233 -6.36 12.44 -7.07
N ALA A 234 -6.40 13.73 -7.41
CA ALA A 234 -5.26 14.56 -7.80
C ALA A 234 -4.93 15.59 -6.71
N PHE A 235 -5.20 15.26 -5.44
CA PHE A 235 -4.98 16.15 -4.31
C PHE A 235 -3.52 16.63 -4.27
N HIS A 236 -3.35 17.94 -4.11
CA HIS A 236 -2.05 18.63 -4.12
C HIS A 236 -1.24 18.56 -5.44
N LEU A 237 -1.78 17.99 -6.52
CA LEU A 237 -1.16 18.10 -7.84
C LEU A 237 -1.52 19.46 -8.47
N THR A 238 -0.52 20.11 -9.05
CA THR A 238 -0.75 21.27 -9.93
C THR A 238 -1.44 20.84 -11.22
N LYS A 239 -2.02 21.79 -11.96
CA LYS A 239 -2.64 21.50 -13.27
C LYS A 239 -1.68 20.77 -14.22
N ALA A 240 -0.41 21.20 -14.28
CA ALA A 240 0.59 20.58 -15.13
C ALA A 240 0.96 19.16 -14.67
N GLU A 241 1.00 18.91 -13.37
CA GLU A 241 1.23 17.57 -12.82
C GLU A 241 0.04 16.65 -13.06
N THR A 242 -1.19 17.13 -12.91
CA THR A 242 -2.40 16.39 -13.26
C THR A 242 -2.43 16.02 -14.73
N GLU A 243 -2.07 16.96 -15.62
CA GLU A 243 -1.93 16.69 -17.05
C GLU A 243 -0.81 15.69 -17.35
N LYS A 244 0.32 15.76 -16.64
CA LYS A 244 1.40 14.78 -16.79
C LYS A 244 0.97 13.40 -16.31
N ALA A 245 0.31 13.33 -15.16
CA ALA A 245 -0.17 12.09 -14.54
C ALA A 245 -1.13 11.36 -15.46
N LEU A 246 -2.14 12.07 -15.98
CA LEU A 246 -3.06 11.44 -16.91
C LEU A 246 -2.27 10.94 -18.16
N ARG A 247 -1.16 11.61 -18.61
CA ARG A 247 -0.39 11.35 -19.87
C ARG A 247 0.29 10.04 -19.79
N SER A 248 0.76 9.73 -18.59
CA SER A 248 1.36 8.44 -18.30
C SER A 248 0.38 7.28 -18.35
N ILE A 249 -0.95 7.49 -18.24
CA ILE A 249 -1.96 6.42 -18.16
C ILE A 249 -2.91 6.35 -19.37
N CYS A 250 -2.79 7.27 -20.33
CA CYS A 250 -3.67 7.33 -21.51
C CYS A 250 -2.90 7.76 -22.77
N HIS A 251 -2.82 6.85 -23.76
CA HIS A 251 -1.99 6.99 -24.96
C HIS A 251 -2.35 8.21 -25.84
N ASN A 252 -3.61 8.42 -26.25
CA ASN A 252 -3.90 9.46 -27.27
C ASN A 252 -5.37 9.94 -27.38
N LYS A 253 -6.28 9.60 -26.46
CA LYS A 253 -7.68 10.06 -26.46
C LYS A 253 -8.02 10.84 -25.20
N TRP A 254 -7.31 11.94 -25.04
CA TRP A 254 -7.51 12.92 -24.00
C TRP A 254 -8.76 13.73 -24.23
N THR A 255 -9.90 13.14 -23.92
CA THR A 255 -11.17 13.85 -23.91
C THR A 255 -11.22 14.79 -22.71
N SER A 256 -12.04 15.84 -22.80
CA SER A 256 -12.39 16.65 -21.62
C SER A 256 -12.90 15.76 -20.49
N TYR A 257 -13.60 14.67 -20.82
CA TYR A 257 -14.06 13.65 -19.89
C TYR A 257 -12.95 13.17 -18.93
N TYR A 258 -11.82 12.67 -19.42
CA TYR A 258 -10.79 12.16 -18.52
C TYR A 258 -10.16 13.25 -17.63
N ARG A 259 -10.06 14.49 -18.14
CA ARG A 259 -9.56 15.62 -17.37
C ARG A 259 -10.51 15.99 -16.23
N ASP A 260 -11.81 16.00 -16.51
CA ASP A 260 -12.85 16.33 -15.54
C ASP A 260 -13.02 15.24 -14.47
N ARG A 261 -12.36 14.08 -14.67
CA ARG A 261 -12.34 12.94 -13.75
C ARG A 261 -11.04 12.82 -12.96
N MET A 262 -10.13 13.79 -13.10
CA MET A 262 -9.01 14.02 -12.17
C MET A 262 -9.45 15.04 -11.11
N PHE A 263 -9.91 14.56 -9.96
CA PHE A 263 -10.51 15.39 -8.91
C PHE A 263 -9.43 15.99 -8.02
N ASN A 264 -9.36 17.33 -7.92
CA ASN A 264 -8.46 17.99 -6.97
C ASN A 264 -9.03 17.97 -5.55
N SER A 265 -9.23 16.77 -5.01
CA SER A 265 -9.82 16.50 -3.71
C SER A 265 -9.13 15.29 -3.07
N ASP A 266 -9.32 15.10 -1.76
CA ASP A 266 -8.92 13.85 -1.10
C ASP A 266 -9.69 12.63 -1.62
N CYS A 267 -9.26 11.43 -1.23
CA CYS A 267 -9.83 10.16 -1.66
C CYS A 267 -11.33 10.02 -1.36
N ALA A 268 -11.80 10.49 -0.20
CA ALA A 268 -13.21 10.33 0.20
C ALA A 268 -14.10 11.19 -0.70
N ASN A 269 -13.71 12.44 -0.92
CA ASN A 269 -14.43 13.35 -1.81
C ASN A 269 -14.37 12.87 -3.27
N THR A 270 -13.23 12.34 -3.73
CA THR A 270 -13.12 11.73 -5.07
C THR A 270 -14.13 10.60 -5.26
N LEU A 271 -14.27 9.69 -4.28
CA LEU A 271 -15.24 8.59 -4.38
C LEU A 271 -16.68 9.11 -4.49
N ARG A 272 -17.05 10.09 -3.66
CA ARG A 272 -18.41 10.65 -3.64
C ARG A 272 -18.74 11.47 -4.88
N GLU A 273 -17.81 12.30 -5.35
CA GLU A 273 -18.02 13.16 -6.52
C GLU A 273 -17.99 12.36 -7.82
N SER A 274 -17.15 11.32 -7.88
CA SER A 274 -17.02 10.52 -9.08
C SER A 274 -18.15 9.50 -9.27
N LEU A 275 -18.82 9.10 -8.19
CA LEU A 275 -19.81 8.02 -8.18
C LEU A 275 -19.28 6.73 -8.82
N ILE A 276 -17.97 6.51 -8.80
CA ILE A 276 -17.34 5.36 -9.49
C ILE A 276 -17.69 4.02 -8.84
N LEU A 277 -18.20 4.06 -7.61
CA LEU A 277 -18.63 2.90 -6.85
C LEU A 277 -20.14 2.60 -6.97
N GLY A 278 -20.90 3.44 -7.69
CA GLY A 278 -22.36 3.37 -7.81
C GLY A 278 -22.86 2.83 -9.14
#